data_AF-A0A932A3Z0-F1
#
_entry.id   AF-A0A932A3Z0-F1
#
_cell.length_a   1.000
_cell.length_b   1.000
_cell.length_c   1.000
_cell.angle_alpha   90.00
_cell.angle_beta   90.00
_cell.angle_gamma   90.00
#
_symmetry.space_group_name_H-M   'P 1'
#
loop_
_entity.id
_entity.type
_entity.pdbx_description
1 polymer ?
#
loop_
_entity_poly.entity_id
_entity_poly.type
_entity_poly.pdbx_seq_one_letter_code
_entity_poly.pdbx_strand_id
1 'polypeptide(L)'
;KKLSYFSGPTWTTDAPYRETIRKINTYRKEGCLTVEMEAASLFAISKFRKIPVVSVLGISDELTSNHWQPFFHHEKHHQAKEKLIDAAIETLTV
;
A
#
# COMPACT_ATOMS: atom_id res chain seq x y z
N LYS A 1 -14.53 -14.86 3.16
CA LYS A 1 -13.47 -15.78 2.66
C LYS A 1 -12.13 -15.33 3.26
N LYS A 2 -11.24 -16.24 3.69
CA LYS A 2 -9.93 -15.83 4.27
C LYS A 2 -8.99 -15.36 3.15
N LEU A 3 -8.66 -14.07 3.13
CA LEU A 3 -7.65 -13.50 2.23
C LEU A 3 -6.27 -13.68 2.84
N SER A 4 -5.28 -14.06 2.03
CA SER A 4 -3.87 -14.00 2.44
C SER A 4 -3.38 -12.56 2.29
N TYR A 5 -2.79 -12.01 3.33
CA TYR A 5 -2.28 -10.64 3.33
C TYR A 5 -1.03 -10.54 4.21
N PHE A 6 -0.27 -9.48 4.00
CA PHE A 6 0.81 -9.04 4.89
C PHE A 6 0.37 -7.78 5.62
N SER A 7 0.82 -7.60 6.86
CA SER A 7 0.58 -6.40 7.65
C SER A 7 1.92 -5.79 8.04
N GLY A 8 2.05 -4.49 7.82
CA GLY A 8 3.28 -3.77 8.11
C GLY A 8 3.19 -2.31 7.66
N PRO A 9 4.23 -1.51 7.95
CA PRO A 9 4.26 -0.11 7.59
C PRO A 9 4.39 0.10 6.08
N THR A 10 3.90 1.25 5.63
CA THR A 10 4.07 1.77 4.27
C THR A 10 4.78 3.12 4.33
N TRP A 11 5.60 3.40 3.33
CA TRP A 11 6.26 4.69 3.15
C TRP A 11 5.37 5.57 2.27
N THR A 12 4.93 6.71 2.79
CA THR A 12 4.21 7.71 2.00
C THR A 12 5.20 8.67 1.32
N THR A 13 5.19 8.74 0.00
CA THR A 13 6.08 9.59 -0.81
C THR A 13 5.31 10.71 -1.52
N ASP A 14 5.94 11.87 -1.69
CA ASP A 14 5.46 12.98 -2.50
C ASP A 14 6.03 12.98 -3.92
N ALA A 15 7.00 12.09 -4.19
CA ALA A 15 7.80 12.10 -5.40
C ALA A 15 8.15 10.66 -5.83
N PRO A 16 7.23 9.95 -6.50
CA PRO A 16 7.46 8.56 -6.93
C PRO A 16 8.67 8.43 -7.87
N TYR A 17 8.91 9.41 -8.74
CA TYR A 17 10.12 9.44 -9.59
C TYR A 17 11.44 9.70 -8.82
N ARG A 18 11.39 9.93 -7.50
CA ARG A 18 12.57 10.08 -6.62
C ARG A 18 12.71 8.93 -5.62
N GLU A 19 12.16 7.76 -5.95
CA GLU A 19 12.32 6.49 -5.23
C GLU A 19 13.66 5.82 -5.55
N THR A 20 14.74 6.40 -5.02
CA THR A 20 16.09 5.85 -5.24
C THR A 20 16.30 4.51 -4.52
N ILE A 21 17.18 3.66 -5.05
CA ILE A 21 17.60 2.39 -4.42
C ILE A 21 18.07 2.59 -2.96
N ARG A 22 18.76 3.70 -2.68
CA ARG A 22 19.15 4.05 -1.31
C ARG A 22 17.93 4.20 -0.39
N LYS A 23 16.90 4.95 -0.80
CA LYS A 23 15.66 5.12 -0.02
C LYS A 23 14.93 3.80 0.17
N ILE A 24 14.77 3.03 -0.90
CA ILE A 24 14.13 1.70 -0.86
C ILE A 24 14.82 0.81 0.18
N ASN A 25 16.16 0.74 0.14
CA ASN A 25 16.93 -0.06 1.10
C ASN A 25 16.84 0.47 2.53
N THR A 26 16.78 1.79 2.74
CA THR A 26 16.56 2.38 4.06
C THR A 26 15.21 1.96 4.63
N TYR A 27 14.11 2.19 3.91
CA TYR A 27 12.78 1.84 4.40
C TYR A 27 12.56 0.34 4.55
N ARG A 28 13.14 -0.49 3.68
CA ARG A 28 13.13 -1.96 3.85
C ARG A 28 13.81 -2.39 5.15
N LYS A 29 14.94 -1.77 5.52
CA LYS A 29 15.62 -2.05 6.81
C LYS A 29 14.78 -1.65 8.02
N GLU A 30 13.91 -0.65 7.86
CA GLU A 30 12.94 -0.23 8.87
C GLU A 30 11.67 -1.11 8.90
N GLY A 31 11.59 -2.14 8.05
CA GLY A 31 10.46 -3.06 7.98
C GLY A 31 9.30 -2.60 7.10
N CYS A 32 9.49 -1.54 6.30
CA CYS A 32 8.50 -1.05 5.35
C CYS A 32 8.24 -2.08 4.24
N LEU A 33 6.97 -2.41 4.02
CA LEU A 33 6.55 -3.40 3.03
C LEU A 33 6.21 -2.79 1.67
N THR A 34 5.71 -1.56 1.68
CA THR A 34 5.15 -0.90 0.50
C THR A 34 5.52 0.59 0.46
N VAL A 35 5.32 1.20 -0.70
CA VAL A 35 5.35 2.65 -0.91
C VAL A 35 4.04 3.08 -1.59
N GLU A 36 3.50 4.22 -1.20
CA GLU A 36 2.27 4.83 -1.71
C GLU A 36 2.30 6.35 -1.45
N MET A 37 1.22 7.12 -1.68
CA MET A 37 1.29 8.59 -1.69
C MET A 37 0.29 9.28 -0.74
N GLU A 38 -0.54 8.55 0.01
CA GLU A 38 -1.70 9.11 0.72
C GLU A 38 -1.80 8.77 2.22
N ALA A 39 -1.32 7.60 2.66
CA ALA A 39 -1.68 6.99 3.94
C ALA A 39 -1.25 7.82 5.15
N ALA A 40 -0.03 8.38 5.16
CA ALA A 40 0.44 9.23 6.26
C ALA A 40 -0.48 10.44 6.49
N SER A 41 -0.96 11.07 5.42
CA SER A 41 -1.87 12.21 5.49
C SER A 41 -3.24 11.79 6.02
N LEU A 42 -3.79 10.67 5.53
CA LEU A 42 -5.07 10.13 6.01
C LEU A 42 -5.01 9.75 7.49
N PHE A 43 -3.93 9.12 7.95
CA PHE A 43 -3.75 8.78 9.36
C PHE A 43 -3.53 10.01 10.25
N ALA A 44 -2.84 11.04 9.76
CA ALA A 44 -2.71 12.31 10.49
C ALA A 44 -4.09 12.98 10.68
N ILE A 45 -4.91 13.03 9.62
CA ILE A 45 -6.28 13.57 9.68
C ILE A 45 -7.16 12.72 10.61
N SER A 46 -7.08 11.40 10.50
CA SER A 46 -7.78 10.44 11.37
C SER A 46 -7.50 10.74 12.84
N LYS A 47 -6.23 10.90 13.21
CA LYS A 47 -5.82 11.23 14.58
C LYS A 47 -6.35 12.60 15.04
N PHE A 48 -6.30 13.60 14.17
CA PHE A 48 -6.79 14.95 14.48
C PHE A 48 -8.31 15.00 14.66
N ARG A 49 -9.06 14.35 13.77
CA ARG A 49 -10.53 14.33 13.75
C ARG A 49 -11.13 13.25 14.66
N LYS A 50 -10.30 12.35 15.20
CA LYS A 50 -10.73 11.18 15.99
C LYS A 50 -11.69 10.26 15.22
N ILE A 51 -11.42 10.06 13.92
CA ILE A 51 -12.21 9.19 13.04
C ILE A 51 -11.38 7.95 12.70
N PRO A 52 -11.91 6.72 12.87
CA PRO A 52 -11.20 5.50 12.49
C PRO A 52 -10.87 5.48 11.00
N VAL A 53 -9.63 5.14 10.65
CA VAL A 53 -9.18 4.95 9.27
C VAL A 53 -8.30 3.71 9.20
N VAL A 54 -8.47 2.92 8.14
CA VAL A 54 -7.60 1.80 7.78
C VAL A 54 -7.12 1.99 6.34
N SER A 55 -5.89 1.56 6.06
CA SER A 55 -5.36 1.51 4.69
C SER A 55 -5.13 0.06 4.29
N VAL A 56 -5.56 -0.31 3.09
CA VAL A 56 -5.31 -1.61 2.48
C VAL A 56 -4.82 -1.37 1.06
N LEU A 57 -3.70 -1.99 0.71
CA LEU A 57 -2.99 -1.73 -0.55
C LEU A 57 -2.98 -2.99 -1.41
N GLY A 58 -3.33 -2.82 -2.69
CA GLY A 58 -3.10 -3.84 -3.72
C GLY A 58 -1.75 -3.62 -4.36
N ILE A 59 -0.91 -4.65 -4.40
CA ILE A 59 0.42 -4.55 -5.03
C ILE A 59 0.27 -4.57 -6.54
N SER A 60 0.65 -3.46 -7.18
CA SER A 60 0.51 -3.24 -8.62
C SER A 60 1.84 -3.34 -9.36
N ASP A 61 2.96 -3.16 -8.66
CA ASP A 61 4.32 -3.27 -9.17
C ASP A 61 5.31 -3.67 -8.05
N GLU A 62 6.55 -3.98 -8.46
CA GLU A 62 7.65 -4.25 -7.54
C GLU A 62 8.84 -3.34 -7.86
N LEU A 63 9.36 -2.68 -6.82
CA LEU A 63 10.54 -1.83 -6.87
C LEU A 63 11.72 -2.61 -6.27
N THR A 64 12.30 -3.51 -7.07
CA THR A 64 13.51 -4.24 -6.67
C THR A 64 14.75 -3.38 -6.85
N SER A 65 15.85 -3.78 -6.21
CA SER A 65 17.11 -3.03 -6.17
C SER A 65 17.71 -2.68 -7.54
N ASN A 66 17.28 -3.35 -8.63
CA ASN A 66 17.88 -3.21 -9.95
C ASN A 66 16.90 -2.79 -11.07
N HIS A 67 15.58 -2.97 -10.89
CA HIS A 67 14.59 -2.58 -11.91
C HIS A 67 13.17 -2.52 -11.34
N TRP A 68 12.35 -1.67 -11.96
CA TRP A 68 10.91 -1.58 -11.75
C TRP A 68 10.18 -2.67 -12.54
N GLN A 69 9.27 -3.40 -11.90
CA GLN A 69 8.44 -4.43 -12.53
C GLN A 69 6.95 -4.09 -12.40
N PRO A 70 6.32 -3.57 -13.46
CA PRO A 70 4.89 -3.30 -13.44
C PRO A 70 4.06 -4.59 -13.64
N PHE A 71 3.00 -4.76 -12.84
CA PHE A 71 2.03 -5.86 -12.95
C PHE A 71 0.61 -5.36 -13.29
N PHE A 72 0.46 -4.14 -13.81
CA PHE A 72 -0.84 -3.49 -14.03
C PHE A 72 -1.83 -4.33 -14.86
N HIS A 73 -1.32 -5.10 -15.82
CA HIS A 73 -2.12 -5.94 -16.73
C HIS A 73 -2.21 -7.40 -16.30
N HIS A 74 -1.62 -7.79 -15.17
CA HIS A 74 -1.74 -9.15 -14.67
C HIS A 74 -3.14 -9.39 -14.12
N GLU A 75 -3.75 -10.53 -14.49
CA GLU A 75 -5.06 -10.94 -13.97
C GLU A 75 -5.10 -10.95 -12.43
N LYS A 76 -4.00 -11.33 -11.78
CA LYS A 76 -3.86 -11.31 -10.31
C LYS A 76 -4.06 -9.92 -9.71
N HIS A 77 -3.60 -8.86 -10.38
CA HIS A 77 -3.79 -7.47 -9.94
C HIS A 77 -5.29 -7.09 -10.01
N HIS A 78 -5.97 -7.45 -11.09
CA HIS A 78 -7.42 -7.25 -11.22
C HIS A 78 -8.21 -7.99 -10.14
N GLN A 79 -7.91 -9.28 -9.93
CA GLN A 79 -8.56 -10.09 -8.88
C GLN A 79 -8.28 -9.56 -7.48
N ALA A 80 -7.07 -9.03 -7.22
CA ALA A 80 -6.74 -8.42 -5.93
C ALA A 80 -7.59 -7.17 -5.68
N LYS A 81 -7.74 -6.31 -6.70
CA LYS A 81 -8.58 -5.11 -6.61
C LYS A 81 -10.04 -5.43 -6.27
N GLU A 82 -10.64 -6.41 -6.95
CA GLU A 82 -12.02 -6.85 -6.66
C GLU A 82 -12.16 -7.32 -5.20
N LYS A 83 -11.25 -8.19 -4.74
CA LYS A 83 -11.23 -8.67 -3.34
C LYS A 83 -11.08 -7.55 -2.32
N LEU A 84 -10.29 -6.52 -2.64
CA LEU A 84 -10.11 -5.36 -1.77
C LEU A 84 -11.37 -4.50 -1.69
N ILE A 85 -12.07 -4.30 -2.81
CA ILE A 85 -13.35 -3.58 -2.84
C ILE A 85 -14.39 -4.32 -2.01
N ASP A 86 -14.53 -5.63 -2.20
CA ASP A 86 -15.46 -6.46 -1.43
C ASP A 86 -15.18 -6.36 0.07
N ALA A 87 -13.90 -6.49 0.47
CA ALA A 87 -13.49 -6.38 1.87
C ALA A 87 -13.75 -4.98 2.46
N ALA A 88 -13.56 -3.92 1.66
CA ALA A 88 -13.85 -2.56 2.08
C ALA A 88 -15.35 -2.32 2.28
N ILE A 89 -16.19 -2.80 1.36
CA ILE A 89 -17.65 -2.72 1.48
C ILE A 89 -18.11 -3.48 2.73
N GLU A 90 -17.65 -4.72 2.92
CA GLU A 90 -17.96 -5.52 4.10
C GLU A 90 -17.57 -4.75 5.38
N THR A 91 -16.36 -4.21 5.45
CA THR A 91 -15.87 -3.49 6.63
C THR A 91 -16.63 -2.18 6.91
N LEU A 92 -17.09 -1.46 5.89
CA LEU A 92 -17.77 -0.17 6.04
C LEU A 92 -19.28 -0.28 6.28
N THR A 93 -19.87 -1.47 6.07
CA THR A 93 -21.33 -1.69 6.17
C THR A 93 -21.75 -2.43 7.43
N VAL A 94 -20.79 -2.87 8.26
CA VAL A 94 -21.02 -3.34 9.64
C VAL A 94 -21.01 -2.17 10.61
#